data_AF-A0A932FQW5-F1
#
_entry.id   AF-A0A932FQW5-F1
#
_cell.length_a   1.000
_cell.length_b   1.000
_cell.length_c   1.000
_cell.angle_alpha   90.00
_cell.angle_beta   90.00
_cell.angle_gamma   90.00
#
_symmetry.space_group_name_H-M   'P 1'
#
loop_
_entity.id
_entity.type
_entity.pdbx_description
1 polymer ?
#
loop_
_entity_poly.entity_id
_entity_poly.type
_entity_poly.pdbx_seq_one_letter_code
_entity_poly.pdbx_strand_id
1 'polypeptide(L)' 'MLPHPPTLLAIFGLGTTELIIILVIIMLLFGGAKLPALAKGLGQSIKEFKKAAKEDDDKDEKKPDTGQKPGNN' A
#
# COMPACT_ATOMS: atom_id res chain seq x y z
N MET A 1 26.65 -6.86 43.72
CA MET A 1 26.28 -7.70 42.56
C MET A 1 24.85 -7.38 42.18
N LEU A 2 24.64 -6.39 41.31
CA LEU A 2 23.31 -6.06 40.79
C LEU A 2 23.37 -6.13 39.26
N PRO A 3 23.06 -7.28 38.64
CA PRO A 3 22.67 -7.30 37.24
C PRO A 3 21.23 -6.78 37.16
N HIS A 4 20.96 -5.87 36.22
CA HIS A 4 19.85 -5.86 35.26
C HIS A 4 19.76 -4.46 34.62
N PRO A 5 20.35 -4.26 33.44
CA PRO A 5 19.79 -3.30 32.51
C PRO A 5 19.50 -3.94 31.16
N PRO A 6 18.49 -4.84 31.04
CA PRO A 6 17.90 -5.14 29.75
C PRO A 6 16.90 -4.06 29.30
N THR A 7 16.47 -3.16 30.19
CA THR A 7 15.44 -2.15 29.90
C THR A 7 15.94 -1.03 28.97
N LEU A 8 17.24 -0.71 29.00
CA LEU A 8 17.81 0.34 28.14
C LEU A 8 18.00 -0.13 26.69
N LEU A 9 18.26 -1.43 26.49
CA LEU A 9 18.32 -2.04 25.16
C LEU A 9 16.93 -2.20 24.52
N ALA A 10 15.87 -2.29 25.34
CA ALA A 10 14.50 -2.38 24.84
C ALA A 10 14.00 -1.07 24.18
N ILE A 11 14.59 0.09 24.52
CA ILE A 11 14.15 1.41 24.01
C ILE A 11 14.77 1.73 22.63
N PHE A 12 15.82 1.01 22.21
CA PHE A 12 16.49 1.23 20.92
C PHE A 12 15.90 0.42 19.75
N GLY A 13 14.84 -0.35 19.98
CA GLY A 13 14.14 -1.07 18.94
C GLY A 13 12.78 -0.45 18.68
N LEU A 14 12.70 0.60 17.86
CA LEU A 14 11.48 0.90 17.09
C LEU A 14 11.24 -0.25 16.11
N GLY A 15 10.94 -1.41 16.66
CA GLY A 15 10.77 -2.67 15.98
C GLY A 15 9.31 -3.03 15.86
N THR A 16 9.06 -4.23 15.35
CA THR A 16 7.73 -4.83 15.22
C THR A 16 6.92 -4.79 16.52
N THR A 17 7.56 -4.85 17.68
CA THR A 17 6.88 -4.76 18.99
C THR A 17 6.13 -3.44 19.19
N GLU A 18 6.74 -2.28 18.92
CA GLU A 18 6.08 -0.97 19.02
C GLU A 18 4.89 -0.87 18.08
N LEU A 19 5.06 -1.33 16.83
CA LEU A 19 3.99 -1.34 15.84
C LEU A 19 2.83 -2.24 16.25
N ILE A 20 3.11 -3.40 16.85
CA ILE A 20 2.07 -4.29 17.38
C ILE A 20 1.32 -3.61 18.53
N ILE A 21 2.00 -2.91 19.44
CA ILE A 21 1.35 -2.19 20.54
C ILE A 21 0.41 -1.11 19.99
N ILE A 22 0.87 -0.29 19.04
CA ILE A 22 0.05 0.73 18.38
C ILE A 22 -1.15 0.10 17.67
N LEU A 23 -0.92 -0.99 16.93
CA LEU A 23 -1.98 -1.75 16.23
C LEU A 23 -3.03 -2.26 17.22
N VAL A 24 -2.61 -2.78 18.38
CA VAL A 24 -3.52 -3.26 19.44
C VAL A 24 -4.34 -2.11 20.01
N ILE A 25 -3.74 -0.94 20.27
CA ILE A 25 -4.48 0.23 20.75
C ILE A 25 -5.55 0.67 19.74
N ILE A 26 -5.18 0.80 18.47
CA ILE A 26 -6.13 1.13 17.39
C ILE A 26 -7.22 0.06 17.30
N MET A 27 -6.86 -1.21 17.44
CA MET A 27 -7.81 -2.32 17.42
C MET A 27 -8.75 -2.34 18.63
N LEU A 28 -8.34 -1.84 19.79
CA LEU A 28 -9.23 -1.66 20.94
C LEU A 28 -10.20 -0.49 20.75
N LEU A 29 -9.74 0.62 20.14
CA LEU A 29 -10.57 1.80 19.89
C LEU A 29 -11.58 1.59 18.76
N PHE A 30 -11.15 0.99 17.66
CA PHE A 30 -11.97 0.82 16.45
C PHE A 30 -12.55 -0.60 16.32
N GLY A 31 -12.01 -1.59 17.03
CA GLY A 31 -12.38 -3.00 16.88
C GLY A 31 -11.67 -3.68 15.70
N GLY A 32 -11.36 -4.96 15.84
CA GLY A 32 -10.64 -5.75 14.82
C GLY A 32 -11.35 -5.87 13.47
N ALA A 33 -12.66 -5.62 13.42
CA ALA A 33 -13.44 -5.66 12.18
C ALA A 33 -13.35 -4.36 11.36
N LYS A 34 -12.99 -3.21 11.96
CA LYS A 34 -12.99 -1.92 11.24
C LYS A 34 -11.72 -1.69 10.44
N LEU A 35 -10.57 -2.17 10.90
CA LEU A 35 -9.31 -2.13 10.15
C LEU A 35 -9.39 -2.78 8.75
N PRO A 36 -9.85 -4.04 8.61
CA PRO A 36 -9.93 -4.68 7.29
C PRO A 36 -11.00 -4.04 6.40
N ALA A 37 -12.07 -3.48 6.96
CA ALA A 37 -13.09 -2.75 6.19
C ALA A 37 -12.51 -1.45 5.60
N LEU A 38 -11.77 -0.68 6.40
CA LEU A 38 -11.07 0.53 5.96
C LEU A 38 -9.99 0.22 4.92
N ALA A 39 -9.20 -0.84 5.15
CA ALA A 39 -8.16 -1.28 4.22
C ALA A 39 -8.75 -1.71 2.86
N LYS A 40 -9.89 -2.43 2.86
CA LYS A 40 -10.59 -2.79 1.63
C LYS A 40 -11.09 -1.57 0.87
N GLY A 41 -11.74 -0.62 1.56
CA GLY A 41 -12.22 0.62 0.95
C GLY A 41 -11.08 1.45 0.34
N LEU A 42 -10.02 1.70 1.12
CA LEU A 42 -8.84 2.42 0.65
C LEU A 42 -8.16 1.71 -0.53
N GLY A 43 -8.04 0.38 -0.46
CA GLY A 43 -7.43 -0.42 -1.52
C GLY A 43 -8.23 -0.38 -2.83
N GLN A 44 -9.56 -0.38 -2.75
CA GLN A 44 -10.43 -0.19 -3.91
C GLN A 44 -10.27 1.21 -4.51
N SER A 45 -10.28 2.26 -3.68
CA SER A 45 -10.06 3.64 -4.16
C SER A 45 -8.70 3.83 -4.82
N ILE A 46 -7.62 3.30 -4.24
CA ILE A 46 -6.26 3.36 -4.83
C ILE A 46 -6.22 2.57 -6.15
N LYS A 47 -6.87 1.41 -6.22
CA LYS A 47 -6.92 0.59 -7.43
C LYS A 47 -7.64 1.32 -8.57
N GLU A 48 -8.78 1.94 -8.29
CA GLU A 48 -9.54 2.72 -9.26
C GLU A 48 -8.77 3.98 -9.68
N PHE A 49 -8.15 4.69 -8.73
CA PHE A 49 -7.30 5.85 -9.02
C PHE A 49 -6.14 5.49 -9.95
N LYS A 50 -5.44 4.38 -9.67
CA LYS A 50 -4.34 3.89 -10.51
C LYS A 50 -4.81 3.46 -11.91
N LYS A 51 -6.02 2.91 -12.01
CA LYS A 51 -6.60 2.51 -13.30
C LYS A 51 -6.94 3.75 -14.15
N ALA A 52 -7.61 4.73 -13.56
CA ALA A 52 -7.93 5.99 -14.23
C ALA A 52 -6.65 6.72 -14.68
N ALA A 53 -5.66 6.82 -13.79
CA ALA A 53 -4.38 7.45 -14.11
C ALA A 53 -3.64 6.76 -15.28
N LYS A 54 -3.75 5.43 -15.40
CA LYS A 54 -3.19 4.69 -16.55
C LYS A 54 -4.00 4.84 -17.84
N GLU A 55 -5.33 4.85 -17.74
CA GLU A 55 -6.19 5.05 -18.91
C GLU A 55 -6.05 6.46 -19.52
N ASP A 56 -5.65 7.45 -18.71
CA ASP A 56 -5.31 8.78 -19.22
C ASP A 56 -3.91 8.82 -19.86
N ASP A 57 -2.93 8.11 -19.30
CA ASP A 57 -1.57 7.97 -19.88
C ASP A 57 -1.60 7.22 -21.24
N ASP A 58 -2.38 6.13 -21.34
CA ASP A 58 -2.54 5.32 -22.57
C ASP A 58 -3.34 6.03 -23.68
N LYS A 59 -4.05 7.14 -23.37
CA LYS A 59 -4.81 7.92 -24.37
C LYS A 59 -3.93 8.89 -25.17
N ASP A 60 -2.74 9.22 -24.68
CA ASP A 60 -1.75 10.02 -25.44
C ASP A 60 -0.82 9.15 -26.31
N GLU A 61 -0.75 7.83 -26.11
CA GLU A 61 0.15 6.93 -26.87
C GLU A 61 -0.50 6.10 -27.99
N LYS A 62 -1.81 6.19 -28.24
CA LYS A 62 -2.39 5.64 -29.48
C LYS A 62 -2.14 6.53 -30.69
N LYS A 63 -0.88 6.59 -31.14
CA LYS A 63 -0.60 6.75 -32.57
C LYS A 63 -1.29 5.58 -33.31
N PRO A 64 -2.11 5.85 -34.34
CA PRO A 64 -2.61 4.79 -35.19
C PRO A 64 -1.42 4.28 -36.00
N ASP A 65 -0.98 3.05 -35.73
CA ASP A 65 -0.17 2.28 -36.65
C ASP A 65 -1.04 1.96 -37.88
N THR A 66 -1.08 2.91 -38.80
CA THR A 66 -1.59 2.71 -40.17
C THR A 66 -0.38 2.36 -41.04
N GLY A 67 0.30 1.27 -40.69
CA GLY A 67 1.32 0.65 -41.52
C GLY A 67 0.68 0.00 -42.75
N GLN A 68 0.63 0.76 -43.84
CA GLN A 68 0.45 0.24 -45.20
C GLN A 68 1.35 -0.99 -45.43
N LYS A 69 0.73 -2.11 -45.77
CA LYS A 69 1.40 -3.24 -46.41
C LYS A 69 1.62 -2.87 -47.90
N PRO A 70 2.86 -2.71 -48.38
CA PRO A 70 3.11 -2.39 -49.78
C PRO A 70 2.72 -3.58 -50.67
N GLY A 71 2.18 -3.26 -51.84
CA GLY A 71 1.42 -4.16 -52.71
C GLY A 71 2.20 -5.27 -53.40
N ASN A 72 1.41 -6.24 -53.88
CA ASN A 72 1.81 -7.28 -54.80
C ASN A 72 1.03 -7.06 -56.11
N ASN A 73 1.75 -6.77 -57.19
CA ASN A 73 1.57 -7.25 -58.58
C ASN A 73 2.49 -6.46 -59.53
#